data_AF-Q4RA56-F1
#
_entry.id   AF-Q4RA56-F1
#
_cell.length_a   1.000
_cell.length_b   1.000
_cell.length_c   1.000
_cell.angle_alpha   90.00
_cell.angle_beta   90.00
_cell.angle_gamma   90.00
#
_symmetry.space_group_name_H-M   'P 1'
#
loop_
_entity.id
_entity.type
_entity.pdbx_description
1 polymer ?
#
loop_
_entity_poly.entity_id
_entity_poly.type
_entity_poly.pdbx_seq_one_letter_code
_entity_poly.pdbx_strand_id
1 'polypeptide(L)'
;MSDASELPKKEEGALSPELQEQSDDSSEDEAAEDMDFLRNLFSRNLGIGTPDKVLDELTLEGVAQYIKSGKCKNIICMVGAGIST
;
A
#
# COMPACT_ATOMS: atom_id res chain seq x y z
N MET A 1 -49.57 -22.89 -38.16
CA MET A 1 -48.84 -23.48 -39.30
C MET A 1 -48.13 -22.32 -40.00
N SER A 2 -46.82 -22.29 -40.28
CA SER A 2 -45.69 -23.19 -39.92
C SER A 2 -44.37 -22.49 -40.28
N ASP A 3 -43.22 -22.70 -39.62
CA ASP A 3 -42.94 -23.33 -38.32
C ASP A 3 -41.56 -22.84 -37.76
N ALA A 4 -40.91 -23.57 -36.82
CA ALA A 4 -39.61 -23.21 -36.23
C ALA A 4 -38.38 -23.50 -37.13
N SER A 5 -37.18 -23.13 -36.62
CA SER A 5 -35.83 -23.37 -37.21
C SER A 5 -35.45 -22.42 -38.37
N GLU A 6 -34.19 -22.07 -38.63
CA GLU A 6 -32.91 -22.54 -38.09
C GLU A 6 -31.81 -21.46 -38.25
N LEU A 7 -30.77 -21.47 -37.40
CA LEU A 7 -29.52 -20.72 -37.64
C LEU A 7 -28.66 -21.48 -38.66
N PRO A 8 -27.90 -20.75 -39.49
CA PRO A 8 -26.46 -21.02 -39.46
C PRO A 8 -25.59 -19.76 -39.40
N LYS A 9 -24.45 -19.89 -38.72
CA LYS A 9 -23.37 -18.88 -38.70
C LYS A 9 -22.76 -18.70 -40.08
N LYS A 10 -22.37 -17.48 -40.42
CA LYS A 10 -21.05 -17.26 -41.04
C LYS A 10 -20.46 -15.93 -40.57
N GLU A 11 -19.18 -15.98 -40.20
CA GLU A 11 -18.40 -14.84 -39.76
C GLU A 11 -18.10 -13.90 -40.94
N GLU A 12 -18.04 -12.59 -40.66
CA GLU A 12 -16.85 -11.76 -40.89
C GLU A 12 -17.23 -10.30 -40.58
N GLY A 13 -17.01 -9.90 -39.33
CA GLY A 13 -17.11 -8.51 -38.89
C GLY A 13 -15.77 -8.03 -38.39
N ALA A 14 -15.20 -7.01 -39.03
CA ALA A 14 -14.12 -6.20 -38.50
C ALA A 14 -14.26 -4.78 -39.09
N LEU A 15 -14.76 -3.85 -38.27
CA LEU A 15 -14.85 -2.43 -38.62
C LEU A 15 -13.67 -1.67 -38.01
N SER A 16 -13.29 -0.59 -38.71
CA SER A 16 -12.48 0.53 -38.21
C SER A 16 -10.96 0.30 -38.01
N PRO A 17 -10.16 1.38 -38.14
CA PRO A 17 -8.71 1.31 -38.11
C PRO A 17 -8.18 1.13 -36.69
N GLU A 18 -7.06 0.42 -36.58
CA GLU A 18 -6.29 0.26 -35.36
C GLU A 18 -5.72 1.63 -34.92
N LEU A 19 -6.35 2.25 -33.93
CA LEU A 19 -5.64 3.16 -33.04
C LEU A 19 -4.65 2.29 -32.27
N GLN A 20 -3.40 2.26 -32.72
CA GLN A 20 -2.30 1.67 -31.97
C GLN A 20 -2.11 2.51 -30.70
N GLU A 21 -2.70 2.03 -29.60
CA GLU A 21 -2.32 2.48 -28.27
C GLU A 21 -0.86 2.06 -28.04
N GLN A 22 0.07 3.00 -28.32
CA GLN A 22 1.32 3.04 -27.57
C GLN A 22 1.00 3.38 -26.12
N SER A 23 0.53 2.36 -25.39
CA SER A 23 0.68 2.32 -23.95
C SER A 23 2.15 2.08 -23.66
N ASP A 24 2.94 3.16 -23.60
CA ASP A 24 4.34 3.09 -23.21
C ASP A 24 4.42 2.54 -21.77
N ASP A 25 4.83 1.27 -21.67
CA ASP A 25 5.00 0.50 -20.44
C ASP A 25 6.27 0.95 -19.69
N SER A 26 6.27 2.21 -19.25
CA SER A 26 7.37 2.86 -18.53
C SER A 26 6.85 3.79 -17.43
N SER A 27 5.62 3.57 -16.98
CA SER A 27 4.96 4.37 -15.93
C SER A 27 5.18 3.85 -14.51
N GLU A 28 5.74 2.64 -14.33
CA GLU A 28 5.99 2.07 -12.99
C GLU A 28 7.08 2.83 -12.21
N ASP A 29 8.19 3.21 -12.87
CA ASP A 29 9.25 4.00 -12.25
C ASP A 29 8.81 5.46 -11.99
N GLU A 30 8.11 6.11 -12.93
CA GLU A 30 7.62 7.48 -12.73
C GLU A 30 6.57 7.56 -11.60
N ALA A 31 5.67 6.58 -11.51
CA ALA A 31 4.68 6.51 -10.44
C ALA A 31 5.31 6.24 -9.06
N ALA A 32 6.43 5.51 -9.00
CA ALA A 32 7.18 5.29 -7.76
C ALA A 32 7.85 6.59 -7.27
N GLU A 33 8.51 7.32 -8.17
CA GLU A 33 9.14 8.63 -7.88
C GLU A 33 8.09 9.67 -7.42
N ASP A 34 6.92 9.73 -8.07
CA ASP A 34 5.81 10.61 -7.68
C ASP A 34 5.26 10.26 -6.28
N MET A 35 5.13 8.96 -5.97
CA MET A 35 4.65 8.51 -4.66
C MET A 35 5.65 8.83 -3.53
N ASP A 36 6.95 8.70 -3.78
CA ASP A 36 7.97 9.11 -2.82
C ASP A 36 8.10 10.64 -2.73
N PHE A 37 7.86 11.40 -3.80
CA PHE A 37 7.75 12.86 -3.73
C PHE A 37 6.58 13.29 -2.82
N LEU A 38 5.39 12.71 -3.02
CA LEU A 38 4.20 12.97 -2.19
C LEU A 38 4.44 12.58 -0.73
N ARG A 39 5.03 11.40 -0.49
CA ARG A 39 5.42 10.94 0.86
C ARG A 39 6.38 11.91 1.53
N ASN A 40 7.41 12.40 0.81
CA ASN A 40 8.37 13.37 1.31
C ASN A 40 7.71 14.74 1.60
N LEU A 41 6.79 15.19 0.75
CA LEU A 41 6.02 16.42 0.95
C LEU A 41 5.14 16.35 2.22
N PHE A 42 4.39 15.26 2.39
CA PHE A 42 3.57 15.05 3.59
C PHE A 42 4.41 14.83 4.85
N SER A 43 5.54 14.13 4.74
CA SER A 43 6.49 13.97 5.86
C SER A 43 7.01 15.33 6.36
N ARG A 44 7.39 16.22 5.44
CA ARG A 44 7.91 17.57 5.77
C ARG A 44 6.84 18.51 6.31
N ASN A 45 5.65 18.52 5.72
CA ASN A 45 4.64 19.55 6.02
C ASN A 45 3.63 19.14 7.10
N LEU A 46 3.37 17.84 7.26
CA LEU A 46 2.40 17.31 8.23
C LEU A 46 3.05 16.54 9.38
N GLY A 47 4.38 16.33 9.33
CA GLY A 47 5.10 15.49 10.30
C GLY A 47 4.80 14.00 10.16
N ILE A 48 4.16 13.57 9.06
CA ILE A 48 3.79 12.17 8.79
C ILE A 48 4.99 11.44 8.16
N GLY A 49 6.12 11.44 8.88
CA GLY A 49 7.34 10.73 8.50
C GLY A 49 7.38 9.30 9.02
N THR A 50 8.40 8.54 8.61
CA THR A 50 8.78 7.32 9.35
C THR A 50 9.20 7.72 10.77
N PRO A 51 8.60 7.16 11.83
CA PRO A 51 8.93 7.57 13.20
C PRO A 51 10.39 7.23 13.53
N ASP A 52 11.05 8.13 14.25
CA ASP A 52 12.42 7.92 14.73
C ASP A 52 12.50 6.61 15.54
N LYS A 53 13.56 5.83 15.31
CA LYS A 53 13.80 4.59 16.05
C LYS A 53 14.26 4.94 17.47
N VAL A 54 13.30 5.01 18.40
CA VAL A 54 13.54 5.45 19.80
C VAL A 54 14.19 4.37 20.69
N LEU A 55 14.03 3.09 20.33
CA LEU A 55 14.66 1.96 21.00
C LEU A 55 15.95 1.55 20.29
N ASP A 56 17.05 1.42 21.02
CA ASP A 56 18.32 0.95 20.48
C ASP A 56 18.20 -0.49 19.94
N GLU A 57 17.48 -1.35 20.66
CA GLU A 57 17.13 -2.72 20.25
C GLU A 57 15.62 -3.00 20.40
N LEU A 58 15.06 -3.79 19.49
CA LEU A 58 13.67 -4.27 19.56
C LEU A 58 13.57 -5.54 20.42
N THR A 59 14.09 -5.46 21.65
CA THR A 59 14.18 -6.57 22.62
C THR A 59 13.57 -6.13 23.96
N LEU A 60 13.19 -7.08 24.82
CA LEU A 60 12.71 -6.76 26.18
C LEU A 60 13.77 -6.02 27.00
N GLU A 61 15.05 -6.36 26.79
CA GLU A 61 16.19 -5.67 27.41
C GLU A 61 16.32 -4.23 26.87
N GLY A 62 16.19 -4.01 25.56
CA GLY A 62 16.16 -2.67 24.97
C GLY A 62 15.03 -1.79 25.52
N VAL A 63 13.84 -2.35 25.73
CA VAL A 63 12.72 -1.66 26.40
C VAL A 63 13.05 -1.33 27.85
N ALA A 64 13.63 -2.28 28.61
CA ALA A 64 14.02 -2.06 30.00
C ALA A 64 15.10 -0.97 30.14
N GLN A 65 16.09 -0.94 29.24
CA GLN A 65 17.11 0.10 29.17
C GLN A 65 16.51 1.46 28.81
N TYR A 66 15.59 1.52 27.85
CA TYR A 66 14.90 2.75 27.50
C TYR A 66 14.10 3.33 28.67
N ILE A 67 13.39 2.50 29.44
CA ILE A 67 12.71 2.92 30.68
C ILE A 67 13.73 3.45 31.71
N LYS A 68 14.80 2.68 31.97
CA LYS A 68 15.85 3.06 32.94
C LYS A 68 16.62 4.33 32.55
N SER A 69 16.64 4.71 31.28
CA SER A 69 17.30 5.93 30.80
C SER A 69 16.65 7.25 31.26
N GLY A 70 15.42 7.19 31.80
CA GLY A 70 14.67 8.39 32.20
C GLY A 70 14.05 9.17 31.03
N LYS A 71 14.27 8.76 29.78
CA LYS A 71 13.58 9.27 28.58
C LYS A 71 12.08 8.93 28.63
N CYS A 72 11.72 7.76 29.15
CA CYS A 72 10.33 7.37 29.40
C CYS A 72 9.94 7.66 30.86
N LYS A 73 9.01 8.59 31.08
CA LYS A 73 8.54 8.98 32.42
C LYS A 73 7.13 8.48 32.76
N ASN A 74 6.29 8.33 31.75
CA ASN A 74 4.89 7.91 31.87
C ASN A 74 4.71 6.62 31.08
N ILE A 75 4.30 5.54 31.75
CA ILE A 75 4.08 4.23 31.13
C ILE A 75 2.57 3.95 31.13
N ILE A 76 2.00 3.74 29.95
CA ILE A 76 0.59 3.37 29.78
C ILE A 76 0.55 1.86 29.48
N CYS A 77 -0.01 1.08 30.41
CA CYS A 77 -0.18 -0.35 30.23
C CYS A 77 -1.56 -0.64 29.62
N MET A 78 -1.58 -1.24 28.43
CA MET A 78 -2.79 -1.81 27.83
C MET A 78 -2.82 -3.31 28.12
N VAL A 79 -3.98 -3.82 28.52
CA VAL A 79 -4.13 -5.17 29.09
C VAL A 79 -5.30 -5.86 28.38
N GLY A 80 -5.11 -7.09 27.93
CA GLY A 80 -6.10 -7.88 27.19
C GLY A 80 -6.22 -9.32 27.70
N ALA A 81 -7.05 -10.13 27.06
CA ALA A 81 -7.40 -11.47 27.56
C ALA A 81 -6.20 -12.41 27.83
N GLY A 82 -5.11 -12.29 27.07
CA GLY A 82 -3.92 -13.15 27.16
C GLY A 82 -2.99 -12.90 28.35
N ILE A 83 -3.33 -12.02 29.29
CA ILE A 83 -2.50 -11.76 30.49
C ILE A 83 -2.88 -12.61 31.71
N SER A 84 -4.00 -13.34 31.63
CA SER A 84 -4.65 -14.02 32.76
C SER A 84 -4.72 -15.55 32.57
N THR A 85 -3.91 -16.09 31.66
CA THR A 85 -3.75 -17.51 31.33
C THR A 85 -2.43 -18.04 31.87
#